data_AF-A0A1G2XNC9-F1
#
_entry.id   AF-A0A1G2XNC9-F1
#
_cell.length_a   1.000
_cell.length_b   1.000
_cell.length_c   1.000
_cell.angle_alpha   90.00
_cell.angle_beta   90.00
_cell.angle_gamma   90.00
#
_symmetry.space_group_name_H-M   'P 1'
#
loop_
_entity.id
_entity.type
_entity.pdbx_description
1 polymer ?
#
loop_
_entity_poly.entity_id
_entity_poly.type
_entity_poly.pdbx_seq_one_letter_code
_entity_poly.pdbx_strand_id
1 'polypeptide(L)'
;MKCQIGTNKRDVEFLEVYLKKLIRKYEQLLELSPHDTYLSPCDDGKIVNPEDERVARLADDYGFDGSLYRDIIVDDDLFSIQYAKRFRKKIDTIPQIIAAVEKPLDKSIIHNDAELLTIPQVARILQCGESVVRERDKKGLLPLPIRIGGTIQWRKTELEEWIGARCPVREKWELMRQGKEVA
;
A
#
# COMPACT_ATOMS: atom_id res chain seq x y z
N MET A 1 8.98 14.74 -4.35
CA MET A 1 8.52 14.02 -5.56
C MET A 1 7.26 13.26 -5.20
N LYS A 2 6.08 13.70 -5.65
CA LYS A 2 4.83 12.96 -5.45
C LYS A 2 4.64 12.07 -6.68
N CYS A 3 4.80 10.76 -6.53
CA CYS A 3 4.45 9.80 -7.57
C CYS A 3 2.96 9.94 -7.84
N GLN A 4 2.61 10.33 -9.07
CA GLN A 4 1.23 10.37 -9.53
C GLN A 4 0.76 8.92 -9.70
N ILE A 5 0.24 8.31 -8.63
CA ILE A 5 -0.45 7.02 -8.70
C ILE A 5 -1.89 7.32 -9.16
N GLY A 6 -2.01 7.81 -10.39
CA GLY A 6 -3.26 7.68 -11.13
C GLY A 6 -3.38 6.21 -11.51
N THR A 7 -4.58 5.65 -11.43
CA THR A 7 -4.86 4.29 -11.91
C THR A 7 -4.34 4.12 -13.33
N ASN A 8 -3.20 3.45 -13.47
CA ASN A 8 -2.52 3.37 -14.74
C ASN A 8 -3.19 2.24 -15.53
N LYS A 9 -4.18 2.60 -16.35
CA LYS A 9 -4.90 1.67 -17.23
C LYS A 9 -3.94 0.73 -17.98
N ARG A 10 -2.73 1.23 -18.32
CA ARG A 10 -1.66 0.44 -18.96
C ARG A 10 -1.08 -0.67 -18.07
N ASP A 11 -1.05 -0.48 -16.76
CA ASP A 11 -0.54 -1.49 -15.83
C ASP A 11 -1.59 -2.58 -15.58
N VAL A 12 -2.87 -2.23 -15.54
CA VAL A 12 -3.98 -3.21 -15.52
C VAL A 12 -3.97 -4.06 -16.79
N GLU A 13 -3.96 -3.42 -17.96
CA GLU A 13 -3.88 -4.11 -19.26
C GLU A 13 -2.66 -5.04 -19.34
N PHE A 14 -1.50 -4.59 -18.83
CA PHE A 14 -0.29 -5.42 -18.75
C PHE A 14 -0.47 -6.63 -17.83
N LEU A 15 -1.01 -6.45 -16.62
CA LEU A 15 -1.23 -7.53 -15.66
C LEU A 15 -2.22 -8.58 -16.17
N GLU A 16 -3.28 -8.16 -16.88
CA GLU A 16 -4.23 -9.07 -17.52
C GLU A 16 -3.58 -9.93 -18.61
N VAL A 17 -2.76 -9.30 -19.48
CA VAL A 17 -2.01 -10.02 -20.52
C VAL A 17 -1.00 -10.98 -19.90
N TYR A 18 -0.32 -10.54 -18.84
CA TYR A 18 0.64 -11.37 -18.11
C TYR A 18 -0.02 -12.57 -17.41
N LEU A 19 -1.19 -12.37 -16.79
CA LEU A 19 -1.98 -13.44 -16.19
C LEU A 19 -2.37 -14.51 -17.23
N LYS A 20 -2.86 -14.08 -18.40
CA LYS A 20 -3.20 -15.01 -19.50
C LYS A 20 -1.98 -15.82 -19.96
N LYS A 21 -0.80 -15.18 -20.06
CA LYS A 21 0.46 -15.88 -20.37
C LYS A 21 0.83 -16.90 -19.30
N LEU A 22 0.67 -16.56 -18.02
CA LEU A 22 0.96 -17.49 -16.91
C LEU A 22 0.01 -18.68 -16.88
N ILE A 23 -1.28 -18.47 -17.10
CA ILE A 23 -2.28 -19.55 -17.18
C ILE A 23 -1.90 -20.51 -18.32
N ARG A 24 -1.61 -20.00 -19.51
CA ARG A 24 -1.18 -20.82 -20.65
C ARG A 24 0.08 -21.62 -20.36
N LYS A 25 1.09 -21.01 -19.71
CA LYS A 25 2.31 -21.72 -19.28
C LYS A 25 2.00 -22.82 -18.26
N TYR A 26 1.09 -22.55 -17.32
CA TYR A 26 0.67 -23.52 -16.31
C TYR A 26 -0.09 -24.71 -16.93
N GLU A 27 -0.97 -24.47 -17.90
CA GLU A 27 -1.67 -25.53 -18.65
C GLU A 27 -0.68 -26.40 -19.43
N GLN A 28 0.28 -25.79 -20.14
CA GLN A 28 1.35 -26.52 -20.83
C GLN A 28 2.19 -27.37 -19.86
N LEU A 29 2.47 -26.87 -18.65
CA LEU A 29 3.18 -27.63 -17.62
C LEU A 29 2.36 -28.82 -17.09
N LEU A 30 1.03 -28.75 -17.09
CA LEU A 30 0.17 -29.87 -16.70
C LEU A 30 0.07 -30.95 -17.78
N GLU A 31 0.24 -30.57 -19.05
CA GLU A 31 0.23 -31.49 -20.19
C GLU A 31 1.57 -32.25 -20.35
N LEU A 32 2.68 -31.67 -19.88
CA LEU A 32 3.99 -32.32 -19.93
C LEU A 32 4.09 -33.45 -18.89
N SER A 33 4.54 -34.62 -19.34
CA SER A 33 4.92 -35.71 -18.44
C SER A 33 6.08 -35.25 -17.56
N PRO A 34 6.15 -35.65 -16.27
CA PRO A 34 7.29 -35.32 -15.39
C PRO A 34 8.67 -35.73 -15.95
N HIS A 35 8.70 -36.60 -16.97
CA HIS A 35 9.93 -37.08 -17.62
C HIS A 35 10.34 -36.28 -18.88
N ASP A 36 9.49 -35.39 -19.38
CA ASP A 36 9.75 -34.60 -20.61
C ASP A 36 10.35 -33.21 -20.30
N THR A 37 10.40 -32.82 -19.03
CA THR A 37 11.02 -31.57 -18.59
C THR A 37 12.49 -31.78 -18.28
N TYR A 38 13.31 -32.07 -19.29
CA TYR A 38 14.75 -31.86 -19.18
C TYR A 38 15.01 -30.36 -19.30
N LEU A 39 15.24 -29.71 -18.16
CA LEU A 39 15.82 -28.38 -18.17
C LEU A 39 17.27 -28.54 -18.59
N SER A 40 17.63 -27.94 -19.73
CA SER A 40 19.04 -27.79 -20.08
C SER A 40 19.69 -26.97 -18.95
N PRO A 41 20.83 -27.40 -18.38
CA PRO A 41 21.56 -26.61 -17.40
C PRO A 41 22.10 -25.38 -18.13
N CYS A 42 21.34 -24.30 -18.08
CA CYS A 42 21.73 -23.02 -18.63
C CYS A 42 22.50 -22.28 -17.52
N ASP A 43 23.80 -22.20 -17.74
CA ASP A 43 24.74 -21.12 -17.42
C ASP A 43 24.29 -20.13 -16.33
N ASP A 44 25.12 -20.01 -15.29
CA ASP A 44 25.01 -19.41 -13.95
C ASP A 44 24.48 -17.95 -13.86
N GLY A 45 24.03 -17.37 -14.96
CA GLY A 45 23.36 -16.08 -15.02
C GLY A 45 21.87 -16.22 -14.71
N LYS A 46 21.42 -15.61 -13.60
CA LYS A 46 20.00 -15.37 -13.33
C LYS A 46 19.40 -14.48 -14.44
N ILE A 47 18.89 -15.06 -15.52
CA ILE A 47 18.14 -14.32 -16.54
C ILE A 47 16.76 -14.05 -15.96
N VAL A 48 16.62 -12.93 -15.24
CA VAL A 48 15.31 -12.46 -14.78
C VAL A 48 14.57 -11.89 -15.99
N ASN A 49 13.45 -12.50 -16.34
CA ASN A 49 12.58 -11.98 -17.41
C ASN A 49 12.14 -10.55 -17.06
N PRO A 50 12.32 -9.55 -17.95
CA PRO A 50 11.92 -8.17 -17.68
C PRO A 50 10.42 -8.01 -17.39
N GLU A 51 9.56 -8.90 -17.90
CA GLU A 51 8.13 -8.90 -17.54
C GLU A 51 7.92 -9.30 -16.08
N ASP A 52 8.62 -10.33 -15.60
CA ASP A 52 8.53 -10.82 -14.22
C ASP A 52 9.04 -9.77 -13.23
N GLU A 53 10.13 -9.08 -13.57
CA GLU A 53 10.66 -7.95 -12.78
C GLU A 53 9.68 -6.78 -12.73
N ARG A 54 9.00 -6.47 -13.84
CA ARG A 54 7.98 -5.41 -13.86
C ARG A 54 6.80 -5.76 -12.94
N VAL A 55 6.33 -7.00 -12.97
CA VAL A 55 5.25 -7.46 -12.09
C VAL A 55 5.70 -7.48 -10.63
N ALA A 56 6.95 -7.86 -10.35
CA ALA A 56 7.51 -7.82 -9.00
C ALA A 56 7.48 -6.42 -8.39
N ARG A 57 7.83 -5.39 -9.18
CA ARG A 57 7.76 -3.99 -8.74
C ARG A 57 6.33 -3.55 -8.46
N LEU A 58 5.40 -3.87 -9.36
CA LEU A 58 3.98 -3.61 -9.14
C LEU A 58 3.46 -4.34 -7.89
N ALA A 59 3.89 -5.57 -7.63
CA ALA A 59 3.52 -6.26 -6.40
C ALA A 59 3.99 -5.49 -5.16
N ASP A 60 5.27 -5.11 -5.10
CA ASP A 60 5.83 -4.35 -3.97
C ASP A 60 5.13 -3.01 -3.74
N ASP A 61 4.88 -2.26 -4.82
CA ASP A 61 4.26 -0.93 -4.77
C ASP A 61 2.84 -0.97 -4.16
N TYR A 62 2.16 -2.10 -4.31
CA TYR A 62 0.81 -2.33 -3.78
C TYR A 62 0.79 -3.22 -2.53
N GLY A 63 1.96 -3.49 -1.92
CA GLY A 63 2.08 -4.21 -0.65
C GLY A 63 1.97 -5.73 -0.74
N PHE A 64 2.18 -6.29 -1.93
CA PHE A 64 2.28 -7.74 -2.17
C PHE A 64 3.74 -8.20 -2.20
N ASP A 65 3.95 -9.51 -2.06
CA ASP A 65 5.29 -10.11 -2.05
C ASP A 65 5.88 -10.21 -3.48
N GLY A 66 6.70 -9.23 -3.87
CA GLY A 66 7.37 -9.23 -5.17
C GLY A 66 8.45 -10.31 -5.35
N SER A 67 8.92 -10.96 -4.28
CA SER A 67 9.86 -12.09 -4.39
C SER A 67 9.25 -13.29 -5.13
N LEU A 68 7.92 -13.43 -5.05
CA LEU A 68 7.15 -14.45 -5.75
C LEU A 68 7.41 -14.44 -7.26
N TYR A 69 7.69 -13.27 -7.84
CA TYR A 69 7.92 -13.09 -9.28
C TYR A 69 9.40 -13.11 -9.66
N ARG A 70 10.32 -12.74 -8.76
CA ARG A 70 11.77 -12.66 -9.02
C ARG A 70 12.51 -13.99 -8.93
N ASP A 71 12.00 -14.94 -8.15
CA ASP A 71 12.68 -16.22 -7.98
C ASP A 71 12.36 -17.22 -9.11
N ILE A 72 13.35 -17.44 -9.98
CA ILE A 72 13.46 -18.65 -10.78
C ILE A 72 14.48 -19.54 -10.05
N ILE A 73 13.99 -20.50 -9.25
CA ILE A 73 14.85 -21.55 -8.71
C ILE A 73 15.19 -22.48 -9.87
N VAL A 74 16.48 -22.59 -10.19
CA VAL A 74 17.06 -23.63 -11.03
C VAL A 74 17.67 -24.64 -10.05
N ASP A 75 16.91 -25.62 -9.56
CA ASP A 75 17.45 -26.73 -8.75
C ASP A 75 16.87 -28.07 -9.24
N ASP A 76 17.68 -28.79 -10.02
CA ASP A 76 17.33 -29.73 -11.09
C ASP A 76 16.46 -30.95 -10.74
N ASP A 77 16.19 -31.29 -9.48
CA ASP A 77 15.72 -32.65 -9.15
C ASP A 77 14.41 -32.78 -8.36
N LEU A 78 13.64 -31.69 -8.13
CA LEU A 78 12.32 -31.77 -7.43
C LEU A 78 11.14 -31.14 -8.21
N PHE A 79 11.25 -31.09 -9.54
CA PHE A 79 10.86 -29.94 -10.35
C PHE A 79 9.39 -29.76 -10.79
N SER A 80 8.45 -30.70 -10.64
CA SER A 80 7.09 -30.46 -11.17
C SER A 80 6.10 -29.88 -10.15
N ILE A 81 6.03 -30.46 -8.95
CA ILE A 81 4.97 -30.13 -7.98
C ILE A 81 5.20 -28.78 -7.29
N GLN A 82 6.44 -28.49 -6.86
CA GLN A 82 6.74 -27.22 -6.19
C GLN A 82 6.66 -26.03 -7.16
N TYR A 83 7.05 -26.27 -8.41
CA TYR A 83 6.97 -25.30 -9.49
C TYR A 83 5.51 -25.00 -9.85
N ALA A 84 4.68 -26.04 -10.03
CA ALA A 84 3.23 -25.89 -10.21
C ALA A 84 2.56 -25.14 -9.05
N LYS A 85 2.94 -25.41 -7.79
CA LYS A 85 2.44 -24.68 -6.61
C LYS A 85 2.80 -23.18 -6.66
N ARG A 86 4.01 -22.83 -7.09
CA ARG A 86 4.42 -21.42 -7.26
C ARG A 86 3.67 -20.74 -8.40
N PHE A 87 3.49 -21.40 -9.53
CA PHE A 87 2.68 -20.87 -10.64
C PHE A 87 1.24 -20.62 -10.21
N ARG A 88 0.64 -21.57 -9.48
CA ARG A 88 -0.68 -21.40 -8.88
C ARG A 88 -0.72 -20.18 -7.96
N LYS A 89 0.26 -20.03 -7.06
CA LYS A 89 0.36 -18.86 -6.19
C LYS A 89 0.50 -17.55 -6.98
N LYS A 90 1.29 -17.52 -8.07
CA LYS A 90 1.38 -16.36 -8.98
C LYS A 90 0.01 -16.04 -9.61
N ILE A 91 -0.68 -17.05 -10.15
CA ILE A 91 -2.00 -16.94 -10.77
C ILE A 91 -3.04 -16.44 -9.77
N ASP A 92 -3.02 -16.93 -8.54
CA ASP A 92 -3.96 -16.53 -7.48
C ASP A 92 -3.72 -15.10 -6.97
N THR A 93 -2.48 -14.61 -7.03
CA THR A 93 -2.08 -13.30 -6.48
C THR A 93 -2.29 -12.16 -7.48
N ILE A 94 -2.11 -12.37 -8.79
CA ILE A 94 -2.25 -11.29 -9.79
C ILE A 94 -3.64 -10.64 -9.81
N PRO A 95 -4.78 -11.37 -9.72
CA PRO A 95 -6.09 -10.76 -9.63
C PRO A 95 -6.24 -9.83 -8.42
N GLN A 96 -5.54 -10.12 -7.33
CA GLN A 96 -5.54 -9.28 -6.13
C GLN A 96 -4.73 -8.00 -6.34
N ILE A 97 -3.60 -8.09 -7.06
CA ILE A 97 -2.81 -6.93 -7.49
C ILE A 97 -3.64 -6.07 -8.44
N ILE A 98 -4.30 -6.66 -9.45
CA ILE A 98 -5.21 -5.94 -10.35
C ILE A 98 -6.30 -5.22 -9.56
N ALA A 99 -6.98 -5.92 -8.65
CA ALA A 99 -8.00 -5.31 -7.80
C ALA A 99 -7.45 -4.17 -6.93
N ALA A 100 -6.21 -4.27 -6.44
CA ALA A 100 -5.55 -3.19 -5.69
C ALA A 100 -5.18 -1.98 -6.56
N VAL A 101 -4.77 -2.22 -7.81
CA VAL A 101 -4.48 -1.18 -8.82
C VAL A 101 -5.77 -0.48 -9.27
N GLU A 102 -6.84 -1.25 -9.50
CA GLU A 102 -8.14 -0.75 -9.96
C GLU A 102 -8.94 -0.07 -8.87
N LYS A 103 -8.79 -0.52 -7.61
CA LYS A 103 -9.45 0.13 -6.48
C LYS A 103 -9.02 1.58 -6.50
N PRO A 104 -9.93 2.53 -6.79
CA PRO A 104 -9.57 3.93 -6.74
C PRO A 104 -9.08 4.15 -5.31
N LEU A 105 -7.85 4.67 -5.17
CA LEU A 105 -7.34 5.22 -3.92
C LEU A 105 -8.53 5.91 -3.27
N ASP A 106 -9.00 5.34 -2.16
CA ASP A 106 -10.28 5.67 -1.55
C ASP A 106 -10.51 7.18 -1.64
N LYS A 107 -11.56 7.63 -2.32
CA LYS A 107 -11.82 9.07 -2.51
C LYS A 107 -12.02 9.80 -1.17
N SER A 108 -12.15 9.08 -0.05
CA SER A 108 -11.98 9.64 1.30
C SER A 108 -10.60 10.28 1.55
N ILE A 109 -9.62 10.03 0.68
CA ILE A 109 -8.24 10.52 0.78
C ILE A 109 -8.07 11.96 0.23
N ILE A 110 -9.00 12.52 -0.56
CA ILE A 110 -8.70 13.76 -1.32
C ILE A 110 -9.64 14.95 -1.06
N HIS A 111 -10.77 14.81 -0.37
CA HIS A 111 -11.57 15.98 0.05
C HIS A 111 -11.39 16.27 1.53
N ASN A 112 -10.29 16.95 1.81
CA ASN A 112 -9.95 17.53 3.11
C ASN A 112 -10.70 18.86 3.33
N ASP A 113 -11.95 18.95 2.87
CA ASP A 113 -12.81 20.15 3.01
C ASP A 113 -13.70 20.08 4.24
N ALA A 114 -13.64 18.96 4.99
CA ALA A 114 -14.27 18.87 6.28
C ALA A 114 -13.54 19.78 7.27
N GLU A 115 -14.25 20.79 7.77
CA GLU A 115 -13.75 21.69 8.82
C GLU A 115 -13.43 20.93 10.12
N LEU A 116 -14.09 19.78 10.33
CA LEU A 116 -13.92 18.93 11.50
C LEU A 116 -13.24 17.60 11.13
N LEU A 117 -12.13 17.31 11.80
CA LEU A 117 -11.29 16.13 11.63
C LEU A 117 -11.56 15.12 12.73
N THR A 118 -11.81 13.88 12.34
CA THR A 118 -11.93 12.70 13.21
C THR A 118 -10.57 12.15 13.65
N ILE A 119 -10.53 11.29 14.67
CA ILE A 119 -9.29 10.66 15.17
C ILE A 119 -8.46 10.00 14.05
N PRO A 120 -9.04 9.20 13.12
CA PRO A 120 -8.25 8.59 12.04
C PRO A 120 -7.64 9.64 11.09
N GLN A 121 -8.34 10.75 10.86
CA GLN A 121 -7.83 11.84 10.01
C GLN A 121 -6.66 12.58 10.68
N VAL A 122 -6.78 12.90 11.97
CA VAL A 122 -5.69 13.51 12.75
C VAL A 122 -4.47 12.59 12.82
N ALA A 123 -4.69 11.29 13.03
CA ALA A 123 -3.64 10.27 13.06
C ALA A 123 -2.82 10.27 11.76
N ARG A 124 -3.49 10.36 10.61
CA ARG A 124 -2.84 10.47 9.29
C ARG A 124 -2.05 11.76 9.14
N ILE A 125 -2.61 12.90 9.53
CA ILE A 125 -1.93 14.22 9.45
C ILE A 125 -0.65 14.21 10.30
N LEU A 126 -0.71 13.63 11.50
CA LEU A 126 0.42 13.54 12.42
C LEU A 126 1.34 12.34 12.16
N GLN A 127 1.06 11.53 11.14
CA GLN A 127 1.77 10.29 10.82
C GLN A 127 1.97 9.36 12.03
N CYS A 128 0.94 9.18 12.85
CA CYS A 128 0.97 8.30 14.02
C CYS A 128 -0.29 7.42 14.11
N GLY A 129 -0.29 6.43 15.00
CA GLY A 129 -1.46 5.56 15.20
C GLY A 129 -2.59 6.24 15.98
N GLU A 130 -3.83 5.79 15.78
CA GLU A 130 -5.02 6.35 16.47
C GLU A 130 -4.91 6.30 18.00
N SER A 131 -4.33 5.22 18.55
CA SER A 131 -4.09 5.09 19.98
C SER A 131 -3.15 6.18 20.51
N VAL A 132 -2.14 6.56 19.72
CA VAL A 132 -1.19 7.64 20.07
C VAL A 132 -1.90 8.98 20.09
N VAL A 133 -2.82 9.24 19.14
CA VAL A 133 -3.64 10.46 19.14
C VAL A 133 -4.48 10.54 20.41
N ARG A 134 -5.16 9.45 20.79
CA ARG A 134 -5.96 9.41 22.03
C ARG A 134 -5.10 9.61 23.28
N GLU A 135 -3.91 9.04 23.32
CA GLU A 135 -2.98 9.22 24.42
C GLU A 135 -2.48 10.67 24.51
N ARG A 136 -2.12 11.27 23.37
CA ARG A 136 -1.70 12.68 23.31
C ARG A 136 -2.81 13.64 23.71
N ASP A 137 -4.05 13.37 23.30
CA ASP A 137 -5.22 14.13 23.74
C ASP A 137 -5.40 14.05 25.27
N LYS A 138 -5.31 12.83 25.84
CA LYS A 138 -5.35 12.63 27.30
C LYS A 138 -4.23 13.37 28.05
N LYS A 139 -3.03 13.45 27.45
CA LYS A 139 -1.89 14.18 28.00
C LYS A 139 -1.94 15.69 27.77
N GLY A 140 -2.97 16.20 27.09
CA GLY A 140 -3.05 17.62 26.75
C GLY A 140 -1.97 18.08 25.77
N LEU A 141 -1.46 17.18 24.93
CA LEU A 141 -0.48 17.48 23.87
C LEU A 141 -1.13 17.84 22.53
N LEU A 142 -2.47 17.92 22.50
CA LEU A 142 -3.25 18.32 21.33
C LEU A 142 -4.17 19.49 21.70
N PRO A 143 -4.57 20.33 20.71
CA PRO A 143 -5.58 21.36 20.93
C PRO A 143 -6.88 20.77 21.46
N LEU A 144 -7.72 21.64 22.03
CA LEU A 144 -8.96 21.23 22.68
C LEU A 144 -9.91 20.60 21.65
N PRO A 145 -10.34 19.34 21.83
CA PRO A 145 -11.26 18.72 20.89
C PRO A 145 -12.70 19.21 21.06
N ILE A 146 -13.44 19.22 19.96
CA ILE A 146 -14.89 19.39 19.93
C ILE A 146 -15.54 18.02 20.07
N ARG A 147 -16.43 17.88 21.05
CA ARG A 147 -17.20 16.66 21.28
C ARG A 147 -18.61 16.81 20.70
N ILE A 148 -18.92 16.02 19.69
CA ILE A 148 -20.25 15.99 19.07
C ILE A 148 -20.84 14.59 19.30
N GLY A 149 -21.85 14.53 20.15
CA GLY A 149 -22.41 13.27 20.64
C GLY A 149 -21.35 12.46 21.40
N GLY A 150 -20.93 11.32 20.83
CA GLY A 150 -19.87 10.46 21.37
C GLY A 150 -18.54 10.52 20.60
N THR A 151 -18.41 11.39 19.60
CA THR A 151 -17.21 11.48 18.76
C THR A 151 -16.37 12.70 19.13
N ILE A 152 -15.04 12.52 19.08
CA ILE A 152 -14.04 13.56 19.34
C ILE A 152 -13.52 14.03 17.98
N GLN A 153 -13.62 15.33 17.73
CA GLN A 153 -13.21 15.95 16.48
C GLN A 153 -12.35 17.20 16.76
N TRP A 154 -11.52 17.59 15.80
CA TRP A 154 -10.70 18.80 15.86
C TRP A 154 -11.00 19.70 14.68
N ARG A 155 -10.95 21.02 14.87
CA ARG A 155 -10.99 21.94 13.72
C ARG A 155 -9.72 21.78 12.91
N LYS A 156 -9.87 21.66 11.60
CA LYS A 156 -8.74 21.53 10.67
C LYS A 156 -7.84 22.76 10.74
N THR A 157 -8.45 23.94 10.65
CA THR A 157 -7.78 25.24 10.73
C THR A 157 -6.96 25.37 12.01
N GLU A 158 -7.57 25.06 13.16
CA GLU A 158 -6.89 25.09 14.46
C GLU A 158 -5.71 24.11 14.53
N LEU A 159 -5.89 22.89 14.02
CA LEU A 159 -4.83 21.88 14.04
C LEU A 159 -3.65 22.30 13.15
N GLU A 160 -3.91 22.90 11.99
CA GLU A 160 -2.88 23.43 11.09
C GLU A 160 -2.11 24.60 11.72
N GLU A 161 -2.81 25.54 12.37
CA GLU A 161 -2.16 26.63 13.12
C GLU A 161 -1.32 26.11 14.29
N TRP A 162 -1.82 25.09 14.99
CA TRP A 162 -1.12 24.45 16.10
C TRP A 162 0.17 23.74 15.63
N ILE A 163 0.12 23.06 14.48
CA ILE A 163 1.31 22.49 13.83
C ILE A 163 2.28 23.61 13.44
N GLY A 164 1.78 24.71 12.85
CA GLY A 164 2.57 25.89 12.50
C GLY A 164 3.27 26.54 13.69
N ALA A 165 2.64 26.50 14.87
CA ALA A 165 3.20 26.98 16.14
C ALA A 165 4.21 26.01 16.80
N ARG A 166 4.62 24.96 16.08
CA ARG A 166 5.53 23.89 16.55
C ARG A 166 4.94 23.01 17.66
N CYS A 167 3.66 22.70 17.56
CA CYS A 167 2.99 21.71 18.41
C CYS A 167 3.10 22.00 19.93
N PRO A 168 2.74 23.21 20.40
CA PRO A 168 2.80 23.52 21.83
C PRO A 168 1.83 22.66 22.65
N VAL A 169 2.13 22.48 23.95
CA VAL A 169 1.21 21.83 24.90
C VAL A 169 -0.09 22.65 24.99
N ARG A 170 -1.24 21.99 25.25
CA ARG A 170 -2.57 22.60 25.24
C ARG A 170 -2.68 23.88 26.05
N GLU A 171 -2.17 23.89 27.29
CA GLU A 171 -2.20 25.09 28.14
C GLU A 171 -1.48 26.27 27.48
N LYS A 172 -0.30 26.03 26.89
CA LYS A 172 0.46 27.05 26.18
C LYS A 172 -0.26 27.50 24.91
N TRP A 173 -0.91 26.58 24.21
CA TRP A 173 -1.69 26.86 23.00
C TRP A 173 -2.89 27.76 23.30
N GLU A 174 -3.63 27.46 24.36
CA GLU A 174 -4.78 28.25 24.80
C GLU A 174 -4.37 29.69 25.20
N LEU A 175 -3.24 29.84 25.90
CA LEU A 175 -2.68 31.16 26.22
C LEU A 175 -2.30 31.97 24.98
N MET A 176 -1.68 31.32 23.97
CA MET A 176 -1.33 31.98 22.70
C MET A 176 -2.58 32.44 21.92
N ARG A 177 -3.66 31.65 21.99
CA ARG A 177 -4.94 31.93 21.33
C ARG A 177 -5.69 33.08 21.99
N GLN A 178 -5.77 33.12 23.32
CA GLN A 178 -6.45 34.19 24.05
C GLN A 178 -5.82 35.57 23.79
N GLY A 179 -4.51 35.63 23.54
CA GLY A 179 -3.83 36.87 23.15
C GLY A 179 -4.12 37.35 21.72
N LYS A 180 -4.68 36.51 20.84
CA LYS A 180 -5.04 36.88 19.46
C LYS A 180 -6.44 37.45 19.30
N GLU A 181 -7.33 37.31 20.30
CA GLU A 181 -8.77 37.61 20.18
C GLU A 181 -9.13 39.07 20.53
N VAL A 182 -8.13 39.97 20.69
CA VAL A 182 -8.32 41.38 21.10
C VAL A 182 -7.62 42.37 20.15
N ALA A 183 -7.56 42.09 18.85
CA ALA A 183 -7.03 43.02 17.84
C ALA A 183 -8.02 43.26 16.71
#